data_AF-A0A7V0JS69-F1
#
_entry.id   AF-A0A7V0JS69-F1
#
_cell.length_a   1.000
_cell.length_b   1.000
_cell.length_c   1.000
_cell.angle_alpha   90.00
_cell.angle_beta   90.00
_cell.angle_gamma   90.00
#
_symmetry.space_group_name_H-M   'P 1'
#
loop_
_entity.id
_entity.type
_entity.pdbx_description
1 polymer ?
#
loop_
_entity_poly.entity_id
_entity_poly.type
_entity_poly.pdbx_seq_one_letter_code
_entity_poly.pdbx_strand_id
1 'polypeptide(L)'
;GIKVKIEEMEGSATCPGSLLFCWISERGRYGGFTGLGAKGKPAEKVADEAVSGLLAFLDSSAACDKYLSDQMLLPAVLAGGESHWSTNSISNHLHTNVWVTECFGLGRVELLEKDKKLSLIKCRGLAVGHEVACKNNQQSNKVTLNL
;
A
#
# COMPACT_ATOMS: atom_id res chain seq x y z
N GLY A 1 21.94 -8.42 -23.76
CA GLY A 1 22.29 -7.79 -22.46
C GLY A 1 21.19 -6.85 -22.06
N ILE A 2 20.93 -6.68 -20.77
CA ILE A 2 19.99 -5.67 -20.26
C ILE A 2 20.66 -4.29 -20.37
N LYS A 3 19.94 -3.29 -20.90
CA LYS A 3 20.43 -1.91 -20.98
C LYS A 3 20.22 -1.25 -19.62
N VAL A 4 21.31 -0.92 -18.93
CA VAL A 4 21.28 -0.27 -17.62
C VAL A 4 21.65 1.20 -17.78
N LYS A 5 20.84 2.09 -17.20
CA LYS A 5 21.17 3.50 -17.03
C LYS A 5 21.63 3.69 -15.58
N ILE A 6 22.80 4.27 -15.38
CA ILE A 6 23.37 4.54 -14.05
C ILE A 6 23.46 6.04 -13.87
N GLU A 7 22.97 6.52 -12.74
CA GLU A 7 23.08 7.90 -12.29
C GLU A 7 23.65 7.88 -10.88
N GLU A 8 24.69 8.67 -10.65
CA GLU A 8 25.33 8.81 -9.35
C GLU A 8 25.07 10.21 -8.82
N MET A 9 24.76 10.30 -7.53
CA MET A 9 24.50 11.55 -6.83
C MET A 9 25.20 11.53 -5.48
N GLU A 10 25.89 12.61 -5.14
CA GLU A 10 26.50 12.81 -3.82
C GLU A 10 25.64 13.74 -2.98
N GLY A 11 25.52 13.42 -1.69
CA GLY A 11 24.81 14.23 -0.70
C GLY A 11 25.43 14.04 0.68
N SER A 12 25.16 14.97 1.60
CA SER A 12 25.62 14.84 2.97
C SER A 12 24.72 13.90 3.78
N ALA A 13 25.31 13.07 4.62
CA ALA A 13 24.62 12.21 5.57
C ALA A 13 25.20 12.40 6.97
N THR A 14 24.34 12.41 7.98
CA THR A 14 24.75 12.53 9.39
C THR A 14 25.24 11.21 9.97
N CYS A 15 24.97 10.08 9.33
CA CYS A 15 25.38 8.76 9.77
C CYS A 15 25.63 7.81 8.57
N PRO A 16 26.48 6.79 8.75
CA PRO A 16 26.67 5.75 7.74
C PRO A 16 25.45 4.83 7.66
N GLY A 17 25.09 4.42 6.46
CA GLY A 17 24.03 3.45 6.19
C GLY A 17 24.06 2.98 4.74
N SER A 18 23.43 1.85 4.47
CA SER A 18 23.19 1.39 3.09
C SER A 18 21.76 0.91 2.93
N LEU A 19 21.21 1.09 1.74
CA LEU A 19 19.86 0.70 1.36
C LEU A 19 19.93 0.22 -0.09
N LEU A 20 19.25 -0.89 -0.38
CA LEU A 20 18.83 -1.19 -1.74
C LEU A 20 17.31 -0.97 -1.82
N PHE A 21 16.88 -0.20 -2.80
CA PHE A 21 15.47 -0.03 -3.14
C PHE A 21 15.24 -0.47 -4.58
N CYS A 22 14.39 -1.46 -4.76
CA CYS A 22 13.91 -1.91 -6.05
C CYS A 22 12.46 -1.49 -6.21
N TRP A 23 12.09 -0.96 -7.37
CA TRP A 23 10.73 -0.55 -7.64
C TRP A 23 10.31 -0.95 -9.05
N ILE A 24 9.01 -1.13 -9.23
CA ILE A 24 8.39 -1.42 -10.52
C ILE A 24 7.21 -0.49 -10.75
N SER A 25 7.07 -0.02 -11.98
CA SER A 25 5.99 0.82 -12.49
C SER A 25 5.77 0.48 -13.96
N GLU A 26 5.16 -0.68 -14.23
CA GLU A 26 4.92 -1.15 -15.59
C GLU A 26 3.54 -1.80 -15.71
N ARG A 27 2.82 -1.53 -16.79
CA ARG A 27 1.51 -2.16 -17.12
C ARG A 27 0.47 -2.08 -15.99
N GLY A 28 0.43 -0.97 -15.26
CA GLY A 28 -0.49 -0.77 -14.14
C GLY A 28 -0.11 -1.57 -12.87
N ARG A 29 1.11 -2.09 -12.81
CA ARG A 29 1.68 -2.74 -11.61
C ARG A 29 2.71 -1.83 -10.96
N TYR A 30 2.53 -1.61 -9.67
CA TYR A 30 3.31 -0.71 -8.85
C TYR A 30 3.79 -1.44 -7.60
N GLY A 31 5.09 -1.39 -7.32
CA GLY A 31 5.62 -2.03 -6.12
C GLY A 31 6.97 -1.50 -5.71
N GLY A 32 7.21 -1.43 -4.41
CA GLY A 32 8.50 -1.05 -3.82
C GLY A 32 9.02 -2.10 -2.84
N PHE A 33 10.31 -2.43 -2.95
CA PHE A 33 10.96 -3.47 -2.15
C PHE A 33 12.31 -2.97 -1.67
N THR A 34 12.57 -3.11 -0.38
CA THR A 34 13.79 -2.60 0.25
C THR A 34 14.55 -3.68 0.97
N GLY A 35 15.87 -3.53 0.99
CA GLY A 35 16.77 -4.20 1.91
C GLY A 35 17.56 -3.14 2.65
N LEU A 36 17.57 -3.18 3.98
CA LEU A 36 18.33 -2.24 4.81
C LEU A 36 19.66 -2.86 5.23
N GLY A 37 20.74 -2.10 5.05
CA GLY A 37 22.05 -2.40 5.59
C GLY A 37 22.06 -2.34 7.11
N ALA A 38 22.92 -3.16 7.70
CA ALA A 38 23.16 -3.15 9.14
C ALA A 38 24.64 -3.48 9.40
N LYS A 39 25.16 -3.08 10.56
CA LYS A 39 26.54 -3.38 10.94
C LYS A 39 26.77 -4.89 10.92
N GLY A 40 27.75 -5.34 10.14
CA GLY A 40 28.08 -6.76 9.98
C GLY A 40 27.19 -7.54 9.02
N LYS A 41 26.18 -6.91 8.39
CA LYS A 41 25.35 -7.54 7.36
C LYS A 41 25.99 -7.38 5.98
N PRO A 42 26.29 -8.47 5.25
CA PRO A 42 26.83 -8.40 3.90
C PRO A 42 25.87 -7.74 2.91
N ALA A 43 26.41 -7.06 1.89
CA ALA A 43 25.61 -6.39 0.86
C ALA A 43 24.74 -7.37 0.06
N GLU A 44 25.20 -8.60 -0.12
CA GLU A 44 24.46 -9.69 -0.76
C GLU A 44 23.18 -10.03 0.00
N LYS A 45 23.22 -10.03 1.34
CA LYS A 45 22.02 -10.23 2.16
C LYS A 45 21.04 -9.08 2.06
N VAL A 46 21.54 -7.85 1.95
CA VAL A 46 20.70 -6.67 1.68
C VAL A 46 20.03 -6.80 0.31
N ALA A 47 20.76 -7.28 -0.69
CA ALA A 47 20.22 -7.52 -2.02
C ALA A 47 19.18 -8.65 -2.04
N ASP A 48 19.47 -9.79 -1.40
CA ASP A 48 18.56 -10.93 -1.30
C ASP A 48 17.20 -10.53 -0.74
N GLU A 49 17.16 -9.71 0.31
CA GLU A 49 15.91 -9.26 0.94
C GLU A 49 15.05 -8.42 0.00
N ALA A 50 15.64 -7.41 -0.65
CA ALA A 50 14.92 -6.55 -1.59
C ALA A 50 14.43 -7.34 -2.81
N VAL A 51 15.32 -8.15 -3.39
CA VAL A 51 15.05 -8.90 -4.62
C VAL A 51 14.05 -10.03 -4.38
N SER A 52 14.11 -10.72 -3.24
CA SER A 52 13.14 -11.78 -2.91
C SER A 52 11.71 -11.22 -2.84
N GLY A 53 11.53 -10.04 -2.22
CA GLY A 53 10.23 -9.36 -2.19
C GLY A 53 9.74 -9.00 -3.59
N LEU A 54 10.62 -8.43 -4.41
CA LEU A 54 10.31 -8.07 -5.80
C LEU A 54 9.91 -9.28 -6.63
N LEU A 55 10.68 -10.38 -6.56
CA LEU A 55 10.40 -11.59 -7.32
C LEU A 55 9.07 -12.23 -6.89
N ALA A 56 8.78 -12.27 -5.59
CA ALA A 56 7.51 -12.76 -5.08
C ALA A 56 6.32 -11.91 -5.57
N PHE A 57 6.49 -10.58 -5.68
CA PHE A 57 5.48 -9.72 -6.28
C PHE A 57 5.36 -9.93 -7.80
N LEU A 58 6.48 -10.08 -8.51
CA LEU A 58 6.48 -10.31 -9.96
C LEU A 58 5.77 -11.61 -10.34
N ASP A 59 5.93 -12.65 -9.53
CA ASP A 59 5.28 -13.95 -9.64
C ASP A 59 3.77 -13.90 -9.31
N SER A 60 3.29 -12.82 -8.70
CA SER A 60 1.85 -12.56 -8.53
C SER A 60 1.25 -11.83 -9.73
N SER A 61 -0.09 -11.82 -9.81
CA SER A 61 -0.85 -10.95 -10.73
C SER A 61 -1.35 -9.67 -10.06
N ALA A 62 -0.78 -9.28 -8.91
CA ALA A 62 -1.22 -8.11 -8.16
C ALA A 62 -0.84 -6.79 -8.86
N ALA A 63 -1.71 -5.80 -8.72
CA ALA A 63 -1.48 -4.44 -9.19
C ALA A 63 -0.56 -3.67 -8.23
N CYS A 64 -0.70 -3.85 -6.93
CA CYS A 64 0.09 -3.14 -5.91
C CYS A 64 0.78 -4.10 -4.95
N ASP A 65 1.97 -3.77 -4.45
CA ASP A 65 2.52 -4.48 -3.30
C ASP A 65 1.69 -4.23 -2.03
N LYS A 66 1.87 -5.06 -0.99
CA LYS A 66 1.10 -4.97 0.26
C LYS A 66 1.22 -3.60 0.96
N TYR A 67 2.39 -2.96 0.93
CA TYR A 67 2.60 -1.67 1.59
C TYR A 67 1.96 -0.55 0.79
N LEU A 68 2.04 -0.58 -0.55
CA LEU A 68 1.30 0.36 -1.38
C LEU A 68 -0.22 0.17 -1.22
N SER A 69 -0.69 -1.06 -1.04
CA SER A 69 -2.11 -1.34 -0.78
C SER A 69 -2.62 -0.66 0.50
N ASP A 70 -1.79 -0.59 1.55
CA ASP A 70 -2.13 0.13 2.79
C ASP A 70 -2.35 1.63 2.51
N GLN A 71 -1.53 2.21 1.63
CA GLN A 71 -1.55 3.62 1.27
C GLN A 71 -2.71 3.97 0.32
N MET A 72 -3.13 3.04 -0.55
CA MET A 72 -4.21 3.23 -1.51
C MET A 72 -5.59 3.41 -0.87
N LEU A 73 -5.77 2.91 0.36
CA LEU A 73 -7.08 2.92 1.00
C LEU A 73 -7.61 4.35 1.21
N LEU A 74 -6.79 5.26 1.75
CA LEU A 74 -7.26 6.62 2.07
C LEU A 74 -7.69 7.41 0.82
N PRO A 75 -6.90 7.45 -0.28
CA PRO A 75 -7.36 8.01 -1.54
C PRO A 75 -8.65 7.35 -2.06
N ALA A 76 -8.75 6.02 -1.99
CA ALA A 76 -9.89 5.28 -2.51
C ALA A 76 -11.20 5.59 -1.75
N VAL A 77 -11.14 5.82 -0.44
CA VAL A 77 -12.33 6.17 0.36
C VAL A 77 -12.75 7.62 0.14
N LEU A 78 -11.79 8.53 -0.08
CA LEU A 78 -12.06 9.96 -0.28
C LEU A 78 -12.45 10.31 -1.72
N ALA A 79 -12.04 9.51 -2.71
CA ALA A 79 -12.39 9.72 -4.12
C ALA A 79 -13.92 9.69 -4.36
N GLY A 80 -14.66 9.02 -3.48
CA GLY A 80 -16.09 8.79 -3.64
C GLY A 80 -16.41 7.75 -4.71
N GLY A 81 -17.52 7.03 -4.55
CA GLY A 81 -17.93 5.99 -5.49
C GLY A 81 -17.12 4.69 -5.30
N GLU A 82 -16.98 3.91 -6.37
CA GLU A 82 -16.33 2.60 -6.31
C GLU A 82 -14.88 2.63 -6.79
N SER A 83 -13.98 2.08 -5.98
CA SER A 83 -12.57 1.90 -6.27
C SER A 83 -12.19 0.44 -6.05
N HIS A 84 -11.32 -0.09 -6.91
CA HIS A 84 -10.90 -1.48 -6.87
C HIS A 84 -9.42 -1.60 -7.20
N TRP A 85 -8.67 -2.38 -6.42
CA TRP A 85 -7.28 -2.71 -6.72
C TRP A 85 -6.92 -4.08 -6.16
N SER A 86 -5.84 -4.68 -6.66
CA SER A 86 -5.35 -5.96 -6.15
C SER A 86 -3.99 -5.82 -5.48
N THR A 87 -3.74 -6.66 -4.48
CA THR A 87 -2.47 -6.74 -3.77
C THR A 87 -1.97 -8.18 -3.65
N ASN A 88 -0.65 -8.34 -3.48
CA ASN A 88 -0.05 -9.67 -3.36
C ASN A 88 -0.21 -10.29 -1.96
N SER A 89 -0.57 -9.48 -0.96
CA SER A 89 -0.91 -9.94 0.39
C SER A 89 -1.71 -8.86 1.10
N ILE A 90 -2.75 -9.24 1.83
CA ILE A 90 -3.37 -8.34 2.80
C ILE A 90 -2.42 -8.22 4.00
N SER A 91 -2.18 -7.00 4.46
CA SER A 91 -1.34 -6.72 5.63
C SER A 91 -2.20 -6.53 6.89
N ASN A 92 -1.62 -6.70 8.07
CA ASN A 92 -2.30 -6.34 9.33
C ASN A 92 -2.60 -4.83 9.40
N HIS A 93 -1.77 -4.00 8.76
CA HIS A 93 -2.01 -2.57 8.64
C HIS A 93 -3.22 -2.29 7.76
N LEU A 94 -3.42 -3.01 6.65
CA LEU A 94 -4.61 -2.88 5.82
C LEU A 94 -5.87 -3.23 6.62
N HIS A 95 -5.86 -4.33 7.38
CA HIS A 95 -6.98 -4.69 8.25
C HIS A 95 -7.32 -3.58 9.25
N THR A 96 -6.29 -3.02 9.90
CA THR A 96 -6.48 -1.96 10.89
C THR A 96 -6.97 -0.68 10.22
N ASN A 97 -6.41 -0.32 9.07
CA ASN A 97 -6.80 0.88 8.32
C ASN A 97 -8.25 0.78 7.80
N VAL A 98 -8.67 -0.42 7.37
CA VAL A 98 -10.08 -0.69 7.01
C VAL A 98 -10.98 -0.46 8.22
N TRP A 99 -10.66 -1.06 9.37
CA TRP A 99 -11.44 -0.89 10.59
C TRP A 99 -11.53 0.59 11.01
N VAL A 100 -10.41 1.31 11.01
CA VAL A 100 -10.38 2.76 11.33
C VAL A 100 -11.25 3.55 10.36
N THR A 101 -11.12 3.30 9.05
CA THR A 101 -11.90 3.97 7.99
C THR A 101 -13.41 3.81 8.22
N GLU A 102 -13.84 2.60 8.59
CA GLU A 102 -15.25 2.31 8.87
C GLU A 102 -15.73 2.96 10.17
N CYS A 103 -14.90 3.04 11.20
CA CYS A 103 -15.22 3.77 12.44
C CYS A 103 -15.49 5.26 12.20
N PHE A 104 -14.77 5.87 11.27
CA PHE A 104 -15.02 7.26 10.86
C PHE A 104 -16.15 7.41 9.84
N GLY A 105 -16.73 6.30 9.38
CA GLY A 105 -17.79 6.31 8.38
C GLY A 105 -17.34 6.85 7.02
N LEU A 106 -16.06 6.69 6.65
CA LEU A 106 -15.51 7.22 5.40
C LEU A 106 -15.83 6.36 4.17
N GLY A 107 -16.20 5.10 4.39
CA GLY A 107 -16.53 4.17 3.32
C GLY A 107 -16.76 2.76 3.83
N ARG A 108 -17.01 1.85 2.90
CA ARG A 108 -17.12 0.40 3.13
C ARG A 108 -16.03 -0.30 2.33
N VAL A 109 -15.33 -1.24 2.96
CA VAL A 109 -14.22 -1.94 2.30
C VAL A 109 -14.40 -3.44 2.42
N GLU A 110 -14.31 -4.13 1.29
CA GLU A 110 -14.32 -5.58 1.22
C GLU A 110 -12.93 -6.07 0.83
N LEU A 111 -12.39 -6.99 1.64
CA LEU A 111 -11.14 -7.68 1.39
C LEU A 111 -11.45 -9.10 0.90
N LEU A 112 -11.06 -9.42 -0.33
CA LEU A 112 -11.36 -10.68 -0.99
C LEU A 112 -10.08 -11.42 -1.33
N GLU A 113 -9.72 -12.43 -0.54
CA GLU A 113 -8.62 -13.34 -0.86
C GLU A 113 -9.01 -14.23 -2.05
N LYS A 114 -8.21 -14.20 -3.12
CA LYS A 114 -8.43 -15.04 -4.32
C LYS A 114 -7.53 -16.27 -4.29
N ASP A 115 -6.26 -16.07 -4.00
CA ASP A 115 -5.25 -17.10 -3.81
C ASP A 115 -4.17 -16.61 -2.83
N LYS A 116 -3.14 -17.42 -2.58
CA LYS A 116 -2.05 -17.09 -1.63
C LYS A 116 -1.24 -15.85 -1.99
N LYS A 117 -1.29 -15.39 -3.25
CA LYS A 117 -0.47 -14.30 -3.80
C LYS A 117 -1.33 -13.20 -4.43
N LEU A 118 -2.65 -13.25 -4.27
CA LEU A 118 -3.56 -12.31 -4.89
C LEU A 118 -4.80 -12.11 -4.03
N SER A 119 -5.01 -10.86 -3.64
CA SER A 119 -6.21 -10.38 -2.97
C SER A 119 -6.78 -9.19 -3.72
N LEU A 120 -8.10 -9.09 -3.77
CA LEU A 120 -8.82 -7.96 -4.36
C LEU A 120 -9.41 -7.11 -3.23
N ILE A 121 -9.19 -5.82 -3.29
CA ILE A 121 -9.81 -4.84 -2.41
C ILE A 121 -10.88 -4.11 -3.18
N LYS A 122 -12.08 -4.08 -2.62
CA LYS A 122 -13.18 -3.24 -3.11
C LYS A 122 -13.47 -2.17 -2.09
N CYS A 123 -13.42 -0.92 -2.49
CA CYS A 123 -13.71 0.21 -1.63
C CYS A 123 -14.87 0.99 -2.22
N ARG A 124 -15.90 1.23 -1.42
CA ARG A 124 -16.94 2.20 -1.71
C ARG A 124 -16.77 3.40 -0.80
N GLY A 125 -16.18 4.46 -1.35
CA GLY A 125 -15.88 5.70 -0.65
C GLY A 125 -17.05 6.68 -0.61
N LEU A 126 -17.05 7.55 0.39
CA LEU A 126 -17.91 8.73 0.46
C LEU A 126 -17.14 9.94 -0.07
N ALA A 127 -17.64 10.57 -1.12
CA ALA A 127 -17.04 11.79 -1.65
C ALA A 127 -17.00 12.86 -0.56
N VAL A 128 -15.85 13.51 -0.38
CA VAL A 128 -15.68 14.62 0.55
C VAL A 128 -16.67 15.75 0.17
N GLY A 129 -17.59 16.10 1.07
CA GLY A 129 -18.70 17.05 0.83
C GLY A 129 -20.11 16.50 1.05
N HIS A 130 -20.27 15.20 1.37
CA HIS A 130 -21.55 14.60 1.76
C HIS A 130 -21.70 14.51 3.29
N GLU A 131 -22.92 14.75 3.82
CA GLU A 131 -23.25 14.50 5.23
C GLU A 131 -23.08 13.02 5.57
N VAL A 132 -22.22 12.69 6.54
CA VAL A 132 -22.06 11.31 7.02
C VAL A 132 -23.15 11.02 8.05
N ALA A 133 -24.11 10.18 7.68
CA ALA A 133 -25.10 9.65 8.62
C ALA A 133 -24.49 8.50 9.42
N CYS A 134 -24.00 8.82 10.63
CA CYS A 134 -23.50 7.82 11.56
C CYS A 134 -24.70 7.02 12.13
N LYS A 135 -24.83 5.74 11.76
CA LYS A 135 -25.85 4.85 12.33
C LYS A 135 -25.27 4.16 13.57
N ASN A 136 -25.32 4.84 14.71
CA ASN A 136 -25.20 4.16 16.00
C ASN A 136 -26.59 3.68 16.45
N ASN A 137 -26.64 2.51 17.09
CA ASN A 137 -27.85 1.79 17.48
C ASN A 137 -28.66 2.46 18.62
N GLN A 138 -28.61 3.78 18.72
CA GLN A 138 -29.52 4.70 19.42
C GLN A 138 -29.00 6.12 19.10
N GLN A 139 -29.84 6.91 18.41
CA GLN A 139 -29.61 8.29 17.90
C GLN A 139 -28.65 8.46 16.70
N SER A 140 -29.23 8.86 15.57
CA SER A 140 -28.50 9.41 14.42
C SER A 140 -27.99 10.82 14.75
N ASN A 141 -26.70 10.96 15.02
CA ASN A 141 -26.03 12.25 15.03
C ASN A 141 -25.34 12.45 13.66
N LYS A 142 -25.66 13.57 13.00
CA LYS A 142 -25.00 13.99 11.76
C LYS A 142 -23.63 14.56 12.11
N VAL A 143 -22.58 14.08 11.45
CA VAL A 143 -21.24 14.66 11.55
C VAL A 143 -20.87 15.20 10.17
N THR A 144 -20.68 16.51 10.08
CA THR A 144 -20.14 17.16 8.88
C THR A 144 -18.63 17.24 9.04
N LEU A 145 -17.89 16.47 8.23
CA LEU A 145 -16.43 16.60 8.14
C LEU A 145 -16.12 17.76 7.20
N ASN A 146 -15.84 18.94 7.77
CA ASN A 146 -15.23 20.04 7.04
C ASN A 146 -13.71 19.90 7.16
N LEU A 147 -13.03 19.61 6.05
CA LEU A 147 -11.57 19.74 5.92
C LEU A 147 -11.23 21.11 5.34
#